data_AF-G8TNE1-F1
#
_entry.id   AF-G8TNE1-F1
#
_cell.length_a   1.000
_cell.length_b   1.000
_cell.length_c   1.000
_cell.angle_alpha   90.00
_cell.angle_beta   90.00
_cell.angle_gamma   90.00
#
_symmetry.space_group_name_H-M   'P 1'
#
loop_
_entity.id
_entity.type
_entity.pdbx_description
1 polymer ?
#
loop_
_entity_poly.entity_id
_entity_poly.type
_entity_poly.pdbx_seq_one_letter_code
_entity_poly.pdbx_strand_id
1 'polypeptide(L)'
;MKPVFVTLAFACLLFCNHSFSQSSFKIIPLGVKGGIDESNLSAYMIAPTGSDAWVCLDAGTIHYGIEKAIQAKLLKGTSAEVLKKDIKGYLISHAHLDHLAGLIINSPDDSTKAIYGLDYCLEVLKDKYFSWKSWANFANEGEKPALGKYHYTTLTPGSETPLQNTEMQVTAFSLSHSAPYQSTAFLVRHNESYILYLGDTGADSVEHSDKMHQLWQQVAPLLKAKKLKALFIEVSFANEQSDKQLFGHLTPHWLMSELQDLAALSGADALNNFPVVITHIKPGGNREQMIHVQLKANNPLHVKLVFPEQGKLLSF
;
A
#
# COMPACT_ATOMS: atom_id res chain seq x y z
N MET A 1 5.31 -52.51 61.14
CA MET A 1 4.98 -51.13 60.69
C MET A 1 5.99 -50.71 59.63
N LYS A 2 5.59 -50.65 58.37
CA LYS A 2 6.39 -50.11 57.25
C LYS A 2 5.46 -49.21 56.42
N PRO A 3 5.82 -47.96 56.13
CA PRO A 3 4.97 -47.06 55.36
C PRO A 3 5.15 -47.34 53.86
N VAL A 4 4.04 -47.46 53.13
CA VAL A 4 4.03 -47.47 51.66
C VAL A 4 3.91 -46.02 51.21
N PHE A 5 4.98 -45.48 50.63
CA PHE A 5 4.96 -44.20 49.94
C PHE A 5 4.20 -44.35 48.63
N VAL A 6 3.09 -43.62 48.50
CA VAL A 6 2.37 -43.43 47.23
C VAL A 6 2.97 -42.20 46.55
N THR A 7 3.68 -42.40 45.44
CA THR A 7 4.18 -41.31 44.60
C THR A 7 3.17 -41.06 43.49
N LEU A 8 2.44 -39.94 43.56
CA LEU A 8 1.50 -39.50 42.54
C LEU A 8 2.29 -38.72 41.47
N ALA A 9 2.46 -39.29 40.27
CA ALA A 9 3.08 -38.61 39.15
C ALA A 9 2.04 -37.76 38.42
N PHE A 10 2.13 -36.43 38.56
CA PHE A 10 1.38 -35.47 37.76
C PHE A 10 2.08 -35.30 36.41
N ALA A 11 1.49 -35.82 35.34
CA ALA A 11 1.93 -35.55 33.97
C ALA A 11 1.32 -34.21 33.50
N CYS A 12 2.12 -33.14 33.53
CA CYS A 12 1.79 -31.90 32.81
C CYS A 12 1.93 -32.14 31.30
N LEU A 13 0.80 -32.36 30.62
CA LEU A 13 0.72 -32.29 29.16
C LEU A 13 0.87 -30.82 28.73
N LEU A 14 2.09 -30.43 28.36
CA LEU A 14 2.34 -29.21 27.61
C LEU A 14 1.72 -29.37 26.23
N PHE A 15 0.56 -28.77 26.01
CA PHE A 15 0.04 -28.55 24.66
C PHE A 15 0.96 -27.54 23.96
N CYS A 16 1.92 -28.03 23.19
CA CYS A 16 2.58 -27.24 22.17
C CYS A 16 1.52 -26.88 21.12
N ASN A 17 0.86 -25.74 21.29
CA ASN A 17 0.19 -25.08 20.18
C ASN A 17 1.29 -24.73 19.17
N HIS A 18 1.37 -25.51 18.09
CA HIS A 18 2.07 -25.08 16.89
C HIS A 18 1.33 -23.84 16.36
N SER A 19 1.76 -22.66 16.79
CA SER A 19 1.37 -21.39 16.18
C SER A 19 1.92 -21.37 14.77
N PHE A 20 1.15 -21.88 13.81
CA PHE A 20 1.37 -21.56 12.41
C PHE A 20 1.33 -20.03 12.30
N SER A 21 2.38 -19.44 11.72
CA SER A 21 2.41 -18.00 11.44
C SER A 21 1.29 -17.67 10.46
N GLN A 22 0.12 -17.31 10.98
CA GLN A 22 -1.02 -16.93 10.16
C GLN A 22 -0.75 -15.55 9.56
N SER A 23 -0.92 -15.42 8.24
CA SER A 23 -0.88 -14.12 7.57
C SER A 23 -1.93 -13.19 8.19
N SER A 24 -1.54 -11.97 8.49
CA SER A 24 -2.44 -10.94 9.06
C SER A 24 -3.22 -10.20 7.99
N PHE A 25 -2.67 -10.07 6.78
CA PHE A 25 -3.30 -9.37 5.66
C PHE A 25 -3.37 -10.23 4.40
N LYS A 26 -4.41 -10.00 3.61
CA LYS A 26 -4.52 -10.39 2.21
C LYS A 26 -4.59 -9.14 1.34
N ILE A 27 -3.86 -9.15 0.22
CA ILE A 27 -3.83 -8.05 -0.74
C ILE A 27 -4.12 -8.61 -2.13
N ILE A 28 -5.00 -7.95 -2.87
CA ILE A 28 -5.27 -8.22 -4.29
C ILE A 28 -4.82 -6.99 -5.09
N PRO A 29 -3.73 -7.08 -5.87
CA PRO A 29 -3.34 -6.03 -6.79
C PRO A 29 -4.38 -5.92 -7.92
N LEU A 30 -5.12 -4.81 -7.95
CA LEU A 30 -6.03 -4.48 -9.03
C LEU A 30 -5.31 -3.83 -10.20
N GLY A 31 -4.19 -3.16 -9.93
CA GLY A 31 -3.21 -2.77 -10.93
C GLY A 31 -1.85 -2.52 -10.29
N VAL A 32 -0.78 -2.78 -11.03
CA VAL A 32 0.60 -2.82 -10.51
C VAL A 32 1.58 -1.92 -11.26
N LYS A 33 1.14 -1.28 -12.34
CA LYS A 33 1.99 -0.49 -13.23
C LYS A 33 1.80 1.01 -13.00
N GLY A 34 2.81 1.78 -13.36
CA GLY A 34 2.70 3.23 -13.53
C GLY A 34 2.44 3.58 -14.99
N GLY A 35 1.83 4.74 -15.27
CA GLY A 35 1.80 5.29 -16.63
C GLY A 35 0.53 5.00 -17.45
N ILE A 36 0.66 4.31 -18.60
CA ILE A 36 -0.23 4.50 -19.75
C ILE A 36 -1.32 3.45 -19.97
N ASP A 37 -1.23 2.27 -19.34
CA ASP A 37 -2.21 1.19 -19.53
C ASP A 37 -3.30 1.31 -18.48
N GLU A 38 -4.43 1.92 -18.83
CA GLU A 38 -5.55 2.19 -17.90
C GLU A 38 -6.16 0.91 -17.31
N SER A 39 -5.85 -0.25 -17.89
CA SER A 39 -6.28 -1.54 -17.39
C SER A 39 -5.40 -2.09 -16.26
N ASN A 40 -4.27 -1.46 -15.90
CA ASN A 40 -3.33 -2.00 -14.90
C ASN A 40 -2.55 -0.92 -14.11
N LEU A 41 -3.19 0.22 -13.84
CA LEU A 41 -2.62 1.32 -13.05
C LEU A 41 -2.74 1.05 -11.54
N SER A 42 -1.78 1.57 -10.78
CA SER A 42 -1.59 1.30 -9.36
C SER A 42 -2.89 1.37 -8.53
N ALA A 43 -3.26 0.23 -7.99
CA ALA A 43 -4.40 0.05 -7.10
C ALA A 43 -4.30 -1.31 -6.39
N TYR A 44 -4.40 -1.33 -5.07
CA TYR A 44 -4.24 -2.55 -4.27
C TYR A 44 -5.37 -2.65 -3.24
N MET A 45 -6.22 -3.66 -3.35
CA MET A 45 -7.20 -3.97 -2.31
C MET A 45 -6.51 -4.66 -1.15
N ILE A 46 -6.61 -4.10 0.06
CA ILE A 46 -6.09 -4.66 1.32
C ILE A 46 -7.24 -4.97 2.28
N ALA A 47 -7.16 -6.12 2.95
CA ALA A 47 -8.04 -6.50 4.05
C ALA A 47 -7.30 -7.41 5.05
N PRO A 48 -7.75 -7.48 6.31
CA PRO A 48 -7.37 -8.56 7.21
C PRO A 48 -7.64 -9.93 6.61
N THR A 49 -6.79 -10.91 6.91
CA THR A 49 -7.06 -12.31 6.56
C THR A 49 -8.40 -12.75 7.17
N GLY A 50 -9.31 -13.26 6.34
CA GLY A 50 -10.65 -13.69 6.75
C GLY A 50 -11.74 -12.63 6.65
N SER A 51 -11.41 -11.37 6.39
CA SER A 51 -12.38 -10.28 6.16
C SER A 51 -12.58 -10.01 4.67
N ASP A 52 -13.80 -9.69 4.25
CA ASP A 52 -14.10 -9.22 2.89
C ASP A 52 -14.40 -7.71 2.87
N ALA A 53 -14.05 -6.99 3.94
CA ALA A 53 -14.13 -5.54 4.02
C ALA A 53 -12.80 -4.92 3.54
N TRP A 54 -12.73 -4.60 2.25
CA TRP A 54 -11.50 -4.14 1.61
C TRP A 54 -11.38 -2.62 1.61
N VAL A 55 -10.16 -2.12 1.68
CA VAL A 55 -9.81 -0.73 1.35
C VAL A 55 -8.85 -0.74 0.17
N CYS A 56 -9.00 0.19 -0.75
CA CYS A 56 -8.07 0.34 -1.87
C CYS A 56 -6.95 1.32 -1.50
N LEU A 57 -5.71 0.89 -1.60
CA LEU A 57 -4.51 1.73 -1.61
C LEU A 57 -4.28 2.19 -3.05
N ASP A 58 -4.49 3.47 -3.29
CA ASP A 58 -4.74 4.07 -4.60
C ASP A 58 -5.88 3.38 -5.37
N ALA A 59 -6.26 3.99 -6.50
CA ALA A 59 -7.42 3.63 -7.29
C ALA A 59 -7.21 3.93 -8.78
N GLY A 60 -5.99 3.73 -9.29
CA GLY A 60 -5.66 3.88 -10.72
C GLY A 60 -6.55 3.01 -11.60
N THR A 61 -6.56 1.70 -11.32
CA THR A 61 -7.47 0.75 -11.96
C THR A 61 -8.38 0.09 -10.92
N ILE A 62 -9.70 0.21 -11.12
CA ILE A 62 -10.71 -0.41 -10.25
C ILE A 62 -11.50 -1.48 -11.01
N HIS A 63 -12.36 -1.09 -11.96
CA HIS A 63 -13.29 -2.01 -12.64
C HIS A 63 -12.60 -3.24 -13.24
N TYR A 64 -11.63 -3.01 -14.12
CA TYR A 64 -10.93 -4.09 -14.83
C TYR A 64 -10.11 -4.96 -13.87
N GLY A 65 -9.49 -4.35 -12.86
CA GLY A 65 -8.75 -5.09 -11.82
C GLY A 65 -9.67 -6.01 -11.02
N ILE A 66 -10.89 -5.57 -10.70
CA ILE A 66 -11.90 -6.40 -10.04
C ILE A 66 -12.31 -7.56 -10.95
N GLU A 67 -12.55 -7.31 -12.25
CA GLU A 67 -12.85 -8.38 -13.21
C GLU A 67 -11.74 -9.44 -13.25
N LYS A 68 -10.48 -9.02 -13.26
CA LYS A 68 -9.32 -9.94 -13.19
C LYS A 68 -9.33 -10.76 -11.90
N ALA A 69 -9.59 -10.13 -10.76
CA ALA A 69 -9.65 -10.82 -9.48
C ALA A 69 -10.83 -11.83 -9.41
N ILE A 70 -11.98 -11.51 -10.03
CA ILE A 70 -13.11 -12.44 -10.17
C ILE A 70 -12.74 -13.61 -11.08
N GLN A 71 -12.13 -13.35 -12.23
CA GLN A 71 -11.64 -14.39 -13.16
C GLN A 71 -10.63 -15.33 -12.47
N ALA A 72 -9.78 -14.78 -11.62
CA ALA A 72 -8.84 -15.54 -10.78
C ALA A 72 -9.49 -16.24 -9.57
N LYS A 73 -10.82 -16.14 -9.41
CA LYS A 73 -11.61 -16.70 -8.29
C LYS A 73 -11.18 -16.18 -6.90
N LEU A 74 -10.57 -15.00 -6.85
CA LEU A 74 -10.20 -14.32 -5.60
C LEU A 74 -11.35 -13.52 -5.00
N LEU A 75 -12.24 -13.02 -5.87
CA LEU A 75 -13.46 -12.30 -5.51
C LEU A 75 -14.67 -13.04 -6.10
N LYS A 76 -15.85 -12.79 -5.52
CA LYS A 76 -17.12 -13.41 -5.93
C LYS A 76 -18.11 -12.34 -6.37
N GLY A 77 -19.06 -12.73 -7.21
CA GLY A 77 -20.09 -11.82 -7.73
C GLY A 77 -19.62 -11.04 -8.96
N THR A 78 -20.25 -9.90 -9.20
CA THR A 78 -19.95 -8.99 -10.31
C THR A 78 -19.04 -7.83 -9.88
N SER A 79 -18.39 -7.18 -10.83
CA SER A 79 -17.54 -6.02 -10.53
C SER A 79 -18.30 -4.89 -9.84
N ALA A 80 -19.56 -4.65 -10.23
CA ALA A 80 -20.42 -3.66 -9.60
C ALA A 80 -20.77 -4.04 -8.14
N GLU A 81 -20.96 -5.34 -7.85
CA GLU A 81 -21.21 -5.80 -6.48
C GLU A 81 -19.98 -5.63 -5.60
N VAL A 82 -18.80 -6.06 -6.06
CA VAL A 82 -17.55 -5.87 -5.33
C VAL A 82 -17.28 -4.39 -5.10
N LEU A 83 -17.41 -3.57 -6.16
CA LEU A 83 -17.24 -2.12 -6.08
C LEU A 83 -18.14 -1.53 -4.99
N LYS A 84 -19.44 -1.79 -5.04
CA LYS A 84 -20.42 -1.18 -4.13
C LYS A 84 -20.37 -1.75 -2.71
N LYS A 85 -20.17 -3.06 -2.57
CA LYS A 85 -20.38 -3.78 -1.31
C LYS A 85 -19.08 -4.08 -0.59
N ASP A 86 -18.00 -4.43 -1.30
CA ASP A 86 -16.81 -5.01 -0.68
C ASP A 86 -15.70 -3.96 -0.46
N ILE A 87 -15.57 -2.99 -1.37
CA ILE A 87 -14.67 -1.84 -1.20
C ILE A 87 -15.32 -0.80 -0.28
N LYS A 88 -14.72 -0.58 0.90
CA LYS A 88 -15.22 0.29 1.98
C LYS A 88 -14.67 1.71 1.95
N GLY A 89 -13.58 1.94 1.22
CA GLY A 89 -12.97 3.26 1.08
C GLY A 89 -11.71 3.22 0.24
N TYR A 90 -11.17 4.41 -0.04
CA TYR A 90 -9.97 4.62 -0.84
C TYR A 90 -8.95 5.45 -0.07
N LEU A 91 -7.72 4.98 0.01
CA LEU A 91 -6.55 5.73 0.47
C LEU A 91 -5.80 6.23 -0.75
N ILE A 92 -5.93 7.51 -1.07
CA ILE A 92 -5.33 8.11 -2.28
C ILE A 92 -4.02 8.80 -1.89
N SER A 93 -2.91 8.27 -2.40
CA SER A 93 -1.58 8.72 -2.05
C SER A 93 -1.30 10.11 -2.57
N HIS A 94 -1.68 10.40 -3.82
CA HIS A 94 -1.57 11.70 -4.47
C HIS A 94 -2.51 11.81 -5.67
N ALA A 95 -2.60 13.00 -6.25
CA ALA A 95 -3.67 13.36 -7.17
C ALA A 95 -3.33 13.19 -8.67
N HIS A 96 -2.35 12.34 -9.01
CA HIS A 96 -2.10 11.97 -10.41
C HIS A 96 -3.13 10.93 -10.89
N LEU A 97 -3.50 11.01 -12.16
CA LEU A 97 -4.59 10.22 -12.74
C LEU A 97 -4.34 8.71 -12.63
N ASP A 98 -3.10 8.24 -12.76
CA ASP A 98 -2.77 6.84 -12.62
C ASP A 98 -2.90 6.27 -11.20
N HIS A 99 -3.27 7.10 -10.23
CA HIS A 99 -3.60 6.69 -8.86
C HIS A 99 -5.08 6.85 -8.50
N LEU A 100 -5.92 7.42 -9.37
CA LEU A 100 -7.31 7.71 -9.02
C LEU A 100 -8.31 7.70 -10.20
N ALA A 101 -7.86 7.50 -11.43
CA ALA A 101 -8.73 7.48 -12.60
C ALA A 101 -9.83 6.42 -12.47
N GLY A 102 -9.50 5.23 -11.99
CA GLY A 102 -10.44 4.16 -11.71
C GLY A 102 -11.52 4.58 -10.72
N LEU A 103 -11.14 5.27 -9.63
CA LEU A 103 -12.11 5.88 -8.71
C LEU A 103 -13.03 6.88 -9.41
N ILE A 104 -12.48 7.83 -10.17
CA ILE A 104 -13.29 8.86 -10.85
C ILE A 104 -14.26 8.23 -11.84
N ILE A 105 -13.75 7.38 -12.75
CA ILE A 105 -14.55 6.79 -13.84
C ILE A 105 -15.69 5.93 -13.28
N ASN A 106 -15.43 5.19 -12.19
CA ASN A 106 -16.43 4.31 -11.59
C ASN A 106 -17.37 5.02 -10.61
N SER A 107 -17.10 6.28 -10.28
CA SER A 107 -17.90 7.06 -9.33
C SER A 107 -19.41 7.13 -9.63
N PRO A 108 -19.90 7.16 -10.90
CA PRO A 108 -21.33 7.15 -11.15
C PRO A 108 -22.03 5.88 -10.65
N ASP A 109 -21.38 4.73 -10.81
CA ASP A 109 -21.92 3.43 -10.38
C ASP A 109 -21.42 2.99 -8.99
N ASP A 110 -20.65 3.80 -8.26
CA ASP A 110 -20.19 3.41 -6.92
C ASP A 110 -21.24 3.68 -5.81
N SER A 111 -20.98 3.19 -4.59
CA SER A 111 -21.73 3.42 -3.36
C SER A 111 -21.08 4.47 -2.45
N THR A 112 -21.79 4.85 -1.38
CA THR A 112 -21.28 5.80 -0.39
C THR A 112 -20.10 5.23 0.40
N LYS A 113 -18.99 5.97 0.45
CA LYS A 113 -17.76 5.58 1.16
C LYS A 113 -16.79 6.73 1.35
N ALA A 114 -15.75 6.51 2.16
CA ALA A 114 -14.74 7.52 2.45
C ALA A 114 -13.61 7.54 1.40
N ILE A 115 -13.13 8.74 1.10
CA ILE A 115 -11.86 9.00 0.41
C ILE A 115 -10.91 9.61 1.43
N TYR A 116 -9.87 8.88 1.76
CA TYR A 116 -8.83 9.26 2.69
C TYR A 116 -7.62 9.79 1.95
N GLY A 117 -7.04 10.88 2.45
CA GLY A 117 -5.83 11.46 1.90
C GLY A 117 -5.32 12.60 2.78
N LEU A 118 -4.09 13.02 2.56
CA LEU A 118 -3.61 14.27 3.14
C LEU A 118 -4.28 15.46 2.44
N ASP A 119 -4.34 16.60 3.14
CA ASP A 119 -5.05 17.80 2.71
C ASP A 119 -4.72 18.22 1.27
N TYR A 120 -3.43 18.29 0.92
CA TYR A 120 -2.99 18.68 -0.42
C TYR A 120 -3.58 17.81 -1.54
N CYS A 121 -3.79 16.51 -1.29
CA CYS A 121 -4.36 15.59 -2.26
C CYS A 121 -5.87 15.82 -2.38
N LEU A 122 -6.56 15.90 -1.23
CA LEU A 122 -8.01 16.08 -1.20
C LEU A 122 -8.44 17.43 -1.79
N GLU A 123 -7.66 18.49 -1.61
CA GLU A 123 -7.91 19.78 -2.24
C GLU A 123 -7.85 19.71 -3.78
N VAL A 124 -6.93 18.92 -4.35
CA VAL A 124 -6.92 18.67 -5.81
C VAL A 124 -8.18 17.91 -6.24
N LEU A 125 -8.63 16.91 -5.48
CA LEU A 125 -9.88 16.22 -5.79
C LEU A 125 -11.09 17.15 -5.76
N LYS A 126 -11.18 18.05 -4.77
CA LYS A 126 -12.26 19.04 -4.63
C LYS A 126 -12.28 20.06 -5.77
N ASP A 127 -11.12 20.54 -6.20
CA ASP A 127 -11.01 21.63 -7.19
C ASP A 127 -10.95 21.12 -8.64
N LYS A 128 -10.24 20.01 -8.89
CA LYS A 128 -9.92 19.56 -10.25
C LYS A 128 -10.72 18.38 -10.75
N TYR A 129 -11.20 17.50 -9.87
CA TYR A 129 -11.85 16.26 -10.30
C TYR A 129 -13.34 16.26 -10.01
N PHE A 130 -13.75 16.24 -8.75
CA PHE A 130 -15.16 16.29 -8.34
C PHE A 130 -15.64 17.75 -8.24
N SER A 131 -15.59 18.47 -9.37
CA SER A 131 -15.84 19.92 -9.45
C SER A 131 -16.85 20.37 -10.51
N TRP A 132 -17.67 19.48 -11.07
CA TRP A 132 -18.60 19.76 -12.19
C TRP A 132 -17.98 20.26 -13.50
N LYS A 133 -16.73 20.68 -13.49
CA LYS A 133 -15.96 21.07 -14.69
C LYS A 133 -15.33 19.85 -15.35
N SER A 134 -14.63 19.03 -14.56
CA SER A 134 -13.99 17.80 -15.06
C SER A 134 -14.90 16.59 -14.91
N TRP A 135 -15.55 16.46 -13.75
CA TRP A 135 -16.45 15.36 -13.44
C TRP A 135 -17.54 15.83 -12.46
N ALA A 136 -18.70 15.17 -12.45
CA ALA A 136 -19.76 15.49 -11.50
C ALA A 136 -19.25 15.41 -10.05
N ASN A 137 -19.63 16.37 -9.19
CA ASN A 137 -19.18 16.36 -7.81
C ASN A 137 -19.90 15.28 -6.98
N PHE A 138 -19.37 14.05 -7.06
CA PHE A 138 -19.85 12.93 -6.25
C PHE A 138 -19.48 13.03 -4.77
N ALA A 139 -18.61 13.97 -4.38
CA ALA A 139 -18.18 14.12 -3.00
C ALA A 139 -19.13 15.00 -2.16
N ASN A 140 -18.85 15.10 -0.85
CA ASN A 140 -19.58 15.90 0.13
C ASN A 140 -19.12 17.38 0.17
N GLU A 141 -17.92 17.69 -0.33
CA GLU A 141 -17.30 19.02 -0.36
C GLU A 141 -16.93 19.43 -1.79
N GLY A 142 -16.46 20.67 -1.96
CA GLY A 142 -16.13 21.25 -3.27
C GLY A 142 -17.30 21.97 -3.93
N GLU A 143 -17.27 22.04 -5.27
CA GLU A 143 -18.21 22.81 -6.09
C GLU A 143 -19.67 22.31 -5.92
N LYS A 144 -20.62 23.22 -5.77
CA LYS A 144 -22.04 22.87 -5.54
C LYS A 144 -22.77 22.63 -6.88
N PRO A 145 -23.74 21.68 -6.93
CA PRO A 145 -24.21 20.85 -5.82
C PRO A 145 -23.25 19.68 -5.50
N ALA A 146 -23.00 19.44 -4.22
CA ALA A 146 -22.21 18.28 -3.77
C ALA A 146 -23.15 17.09 -3.57
N LEU A 147 -22.95 15.99 -4.30
CA LEU A 147 -23.87 14.84 -4.27
C LEU A 147 -23.72 13.97 -3.02
N GLY A 148 -22.62 14.10 -2.28
CA GLY A 148 -22.44 13.45 -0.97
C GLY A 148 -22.33 11.92 -1.03
N LYS A 149 -21.96 11.33 -2.18
CA LYS A 149 -21.65 9.90 -2.28
C LYS A 149 -20.30 9.62 -1.61
N TYR A 150 -19.26 10.38 -1.94
CA TYR A 150 -17.97 10.25 -1.29
C TYR A 150 -17.80 11.23 -0.13
N HIS A 151 -17.22 10.76 0.95
CA HIS A 151 -16.88 11.58 2.11
C HIS A 151 -15.37 11.74 2.21
N TYR A 152 -14.88 12.97 2.02
CA TYR A 152 -13.47 13.25 2.27
C TYR A 152 -13.15 13.08 3.75
N THR A 153 -12.10 12.33 4.03
CA THR A 153 -11.54 12.18 5.37
C THR A 153 -10.09 12.62 5.34
N THR A 154 -9.84 13.87 5.73
CA THR A 154 -8.49 14.43 5.80
C THR A 154 -7.70 13.72 6.88
N LEU A 155 -6.58 13.12 6.50
CA LEU A 155 -5.64 12.48 7.42
C LEU A 155 -4.68 13.53 7.97
N THR A 156 -4.41 13.46 9.27
CA THR A 156 -3.33 14.26 9.90
C THR A 156 -2.05 13.42 9.92
N PRO A 157 -0.92 13.92 9.38
CA PRO A 157 0.34 13.19 9.39
C PRO A 157 0.73 12.68 10.78
N GLY A 158 1.15 11.42 10.89
CA GLY A 158 1.55 10.79 12.16
C GLY A 158 0.39 10.46 13.12
N SER A 159 -0.85 10.84 12.80
CA SER A 159 -2.03 10.49 13.59
C SER A 159 -2.72 9.23 13.05
N GLU A 160 -3.13 8.34 13.93
CA GLU A 160 -3.88 7.14 13.56
C GLU A 160 -5.37 7.47 13.38
N THR A 161 -5.93 7.01 12.26
CA THR A 161 -7.34 7.22 11.89
C THR A 161 -7.99 5.88 11.55
N PRO A 162 -9.22 5.60 12.04
CA PRO A 162 -9.96 4.41 11.63
C PRO A 162 -10.37 4.38 10.16
N LEU A 163 -10.20 3.22 9.52
CA LEU A 163 -10.76 2.94 8.20
C LEU A 163 -12.20 2.43 8.37
N GLN A 164 -13.17 3.29 8.06
CA GLN A 164 -14.59 3.08 8.32
C GLN A 164 -15.08 1.78 7.70
N ASN A 165 -15.92 1.05 8.46
CA ASN A 165 -16.49 -0.24 8.07
C ASN A 165 -15.46 -1.36 7.88
N THR A 166 -14.30 -1.26 8.53
CA THR A 166 -13.26 -2.30 8.59
C THR A 166 -12.70 -2.43 10.01
N GLU A 167 -11.84 -3.43 10.24
CA GLU A 167 -11.08 -3.62 11.48
C GLU A 167 -9.70 -2.93 11.44
N MET A 168 -9.44 -2.14 10.39
CA MET A 168 -8.14 -1.54 10.13
C MET A 168 -8.06 -0.09 10.54
N GLN A 169 -6.84 0.35 10.81
CA GLN A 169 -6.46 1.73 11.09
C GLN A 169 -5.40 2.17 10.08
N VAL A 170 -5.25 3.48 9.87
CA VAL A 170 -4.18 4.04 9.04
C VAL A 170 -3.50 5.21 9.71
N THR A 171 -2.17 5.29 9.56
CA THR A 171 -1.39 6.49 9.82
C THR A 171 -0.75 6.94 8.52
N ALA A 172 -0.88 8.23 8.17
CA ALA A 172 -0.31 8.79 6.96
C ALA A 172 0.98 9.56 7.23
N PHE A 173 1.91 9.54 6.27
CA PHE A 173 3.14 10.33 6.28
C PHE A 173 3.33 10.98 4.90
N SER A 174 3.75 12.24 4.87
CA SER A 174 4.04 12.92 3.60
C SER A 174 5.33 12.38 2.98
N LEU A 175 5.35 12.26 1.65
CA LEU A 175 6.50 11.88 0.84
C LEU A 175 6.84 13.00 -0.15
N SER A 176 8.04 12.94 -0.74
CA SER A 176 8.47 13.83 -1.82
C SER A 176 8.25 13.14 -3.16
N HIS A 177 7.59 13.83 -4.08
CA HIS A 177 7.33 13.32 -5.43
C HIS A 177 7.39 14.49 -6.42
N SER A 178 8.62 14.90 -6.80
CA SER A 178 8.92 16.14 -7.52
C SER A 178 8.61 17.38 -6.69
N ALA A 179 9.41 17.62 -5.64
CA ALA A 179 9.26 18.80 -4.77
C ALA A 179 9.00 20.09 -5.59
N PRO A 180 8.00 20.92 -5.22
CA PRO A 180 7.23 20.87 -3.96
C PRO A 180 6.00 19.94 -3.99
N TYR A 181 5.79 19.17 -5.06
CA TYR A 181 4.69 18.21 -5.13
C TYR A 181 4.94 17.04 -4.16
N GLN A 182 3.85 16.46 -3.67
CA GLN A 182 3.87 15.51 -2.55
C GLN A 182 3.17 14.22 -2.91
N SER A 183 3.60 13.16 -2.24
CA SER A 183 2.90 11.88 -2.17
C SER A 183 2.64 11.50 -0.71
N THR A 184 2.05 10.34 -0.47
CA THR A 184 1.70 9.88 0.87
C THR A 184 2.08 8.42 1.06
N ALA A 185 2.69 8.11 2.20
CA ALA A 185 2.81 6.76 2.72
C ALA A 185 1.66 6.46 3.68
N PHE A 186 1.07 5.28 3.56
CA PHE A 186 0.03 4.75 4.44
C PHE A 186 0.57 3.56 5.23
N LEU A 187 0.67 3.72 6.55
CA LEU A 187 0.92 2.63 7.48
C LEU A 187 -0.42 2.08 7.95
N VAL A 188 -0.84 0.96 7.36
CA VAL A 188 -2.12 0.30 7.66
C VAL A 188 -1.90 -0.75 8.75
N ARG A 189 -2.73 -0.71 9.79
CA ARG A 189 -2.64 -1.59 10.96
C ARG A 189 -3.91 -2.42 11.13
N HIS A 190 -3.74 -3.68 11.50
CA HIS A 190 -4.77 -4.55 12.05
C HIS A 190 -4.17 -5.33 13.23
N ASN A 191 -4.74 -5.17 14.43
CA ASN A 191 -4.14 -5.62 15.69
C ASN A 191 -2.69 -5.11 15.82
N GLU A 192 -1.73 -6.02 15.97
CA GLU A 192 -0.29 -5.75 16.12
C GLU A 192 0.49 -5.90 14.80
N SER A 193 -0.20 -6.09 13.68
CA SER A 193 0.40 -6.28 12.36
C SER A 193 0.21 -5.06 11.48
N TYR A 194 1.24 -4.75 10.69
CA TYR A 194 1.28 -3.55 9.86
C TYR A 194 1.70 -3.87 8.42
N ILE A 195 1.12 -3.14 7.46
CA ILE A 195 1.59 -3.03 6.08
C ILE A 195 1.92 -1.57 5.83
N LEU A 196 3.09 -1.30 5.24
CA LEU A 196 3.46 0.04 4.81
C LEU A 196 3.34 0.12 3.29
N TYR A 197 2.51 1.02 2.79
CA TYR A 197 2.36 1.34 1.37
C TYR A 197 2.83 2.75 1.10
N LEU A 198 3.76 2.92 0.16
CA LEU A 198 4.17 4.23 -0.33
C LEU A 198 3.53 4.43 -1.71
N GLY A 199 2.90 5.58 -1.91
CA GLY A 199 2.69 6.10 -3.27
C GLY A 199 4.03 6.49 -3.91
N ASP A 200 3.95 7.10 -5.08
CA ASP A 200 5.13 7.51 -5.85
C ASP A 200 6.06 8.41 -5.02
N THR A 201 7.37 8.19 -5.10
CA THR A 201 8.32 8.95 -4.30
C THR A 201 9.73 8.93 -4.85
N GLY A 202 10.44 10.05 -4.68
CA GLY A 202 11.88 10.14 -4.94
C GLY A 202 12.71 9.93 -3.68
N ALA A 203 13.95 9.49 -3.86
CA ALA A 203 14.90 9.36 -2.76
C ALA A 203 15.21 10.73 -2.14
N ASP A 204 15.39 10.79 -0.83
CA ASP A 204 15.62 12.04 -0.10
C ASP A 204 16.86 12.80 -0.63
N SER A 205 17.89 12.05 -1.03
CA SER A 205 19.12 12.60 -1.62
C SER A 205 18.89 13.29 -2.99
N VAL A 206 17.91 12.82 -3.76
CA VAL A 206 17.57 13.36 -5.09
C VAL A 206 16.56 14.51 -4.96
N GLU A 207 15.56 14.34 -4.10
CA GLU A 207 14.49 15.31 -3.87
C GLU A 207 14.93 16.47 -2.96
N HIS A 208 16.13 16.39 -2.36
CA HIS A 208 16.62 17.32 -1.35
C HIS A 208 15.65 17.47 -0.17
N SER A 209 15.13 16.34 0.31
CA SER A 209 14.21 16.24 1.44
C SER A 209 14.72 15.29 2.54
N ASP A 210 13.96 15.15 3.61
CA ASP A 210 14.20 14.23 4.73
C ASP A 210 12.96 13.36 5.05
N LYS A 211 11.99 13.31 4.13
CA LYS A 211 10.68 12.71 4.37
C LYS A 211 10.74 11.19 4.45
N MET A 212 11.57 10.57 3.63
CA MET A 212 11.79 9.11 3.69
C MET A 212 12.50 8.75 4.99
N HIS A 213 13.55 9.48 5.37
CA HIS A 213 14.23 9.28 6.65
C HIS A 213 13.29 9.42 7.86
N GLN A 214 12.45 10.45 7.87
CA GLN A 214 11.44 10.65 8.91
C GLN A 214 10.43 9.49 8.96
N LEU A 215 9.98 8.98 7.82
CA LEU A 215 9.15 7.77 7.76
C LEU A 215 9.88 6.54 8.33
N TRP A 216 11.16 6.36 7.99
CA TRP A 216 11.98 5.26 8.49
C TRP A 216 12.13 5.29 10.01
N GLN A 217 12.27 6.47 10.63
CA GLN A 217 12.30 6.61 12.08
C GLN A 217 11.01 6.07 12.74
N GLN A 218 9.86 6.22 12.09
CA GLN A 218 8.57 5.74 12.62
C GLN A 218 8.42 4.21 12.48
N VAL A 219 8.90 3.63 11.39
CA VAL A 219 8.65 2.20 11.10
C VAL A 219 9.80 1.26 11.49
N ALA A 220 11.00 1.77 11.71
CA ALA A 220 12.15 0.97 12.17
C ALA A 220 11.86 0.18 13.47
N PRO A 221 11.19 0.73 14.51
CA PRO A 221 10.81 -0.05 15.68
C PRO A 221 9.83 -1.20 15.38
N LEU A 222 8.89 -0.98 14.44
CA LEU A 222 7.92 -2.01 14.03
C LEU A 222 8.59 -3.14 13.27
N LEU A 223 9.58 -2.82 12.44
CA LEU A 223 10.38 -3.79 11.72
C LEU A 223 11.24 -4.63 12.69
N LYS A 224 11.93 -4.00 13.66
CA LYS A 224 12.66 -4.70 14.73
C LYS A 224 11.76 -5.66 15.51
N ALA A 225 10.54 -5.22 15.82
CA ALA A 225 9.55 -6.02 16.54
C ALA A 225 8.85 -7.08 15.67
N LYS A 226 9.19 -7.20 14.37
CA LYS A 226 8.55 -8.09 13.39
C LYS A 226 7.03 -7.87 13.26
N LYS A 227 6.59 -6.64 13.54
CA LYS A 227 5.19 -6.19 13.43
C LYS A 227 4.88 -5.65 12.03
N LEU A 228 5.86 -5.01 11.39
CA LEU A 228 5.77 -4.66 9.97
C LEU A 228 5.90 -5.94 9.13
N LYS A 229 4.91 -6.23 8.29
CA LYS A 229 4.78 -7.49 7.54
C LYS A 229 5.25 -7.38 6.09
N ALA A 230 5.11 -6.20 5.49
CA ALA A 230 5.63 -5.89 4.17
C ALA A 230 5.76 -4.38 3.96
N LEU A 231 6.66 -4.02 3.05
CA LEU A 231 6.81 -2.67 2.47
C LEU A 231 6.40 -2.74 0.99
N PHE A 232 5.50 -1.87 0.55
CA PHE A 232 5.20 -1.63 -0.85
C PHE A 232 5.84 -0.29 -1.23
N ILE A 233 6.73 -0.30 -2.21
CA ILE A 233 7.50 0.87 -2.62
C ILE A 233 7.78 0.78 -4.12
N GLU A 234 7.70 1.92 -4.78
CA GLU A 234 7.87 1.97 -6.23
C GLU A 234 9.32 1.75 -6.65
N VAL A 235 9.49 1.22 -7.86
CA VAL A 235 10.72 1.37 -8.63
C VAL A 235 10.33 1.61 -10.07
N SER A 236 10.11 2.87 -10.43
CA SER A 236 9.60 3.24 -11.74
C SER A 236 10.61 3.04 -12.88
N PHE A 237 11.89 3.29 -12.61
CA PHE A 237 12.93 3.41 -13.63
C PHE A 237 14.09 2.41 -13.45
N ALA A 238 14.73 1.99 -14.54
CA ALA A 238 15.99 1.25 -14.45
C ALA A 238 17.14 2.23 -14.14
N ASN A 239 18.28 1.72 -13.65
CA ASN A 239 19.43 2.54 -13.22
C ASN A 239 20.03 3.43 -14.32
N GLU A 240 19.75 3.15 -15.59
CA GLU A 240 20.17 3.95 -16.74
C GLU A 240 19.43 5.29 -16.82
N GLN A 241 18.30 5.44 -16.12
CA GLN A 241 17.59 6.71 -16.02
C GLN A 241 18.39 7.67 -15.16
N SER A 242 18.71 8.85 -15.70
CA SER A 242 19.44 9.87 -14.94
C SER A 242 18.59 10.48 -13.83
N ASP A 243 19.23 10.85 -12.72
CA ASP A 243 18.55 11.46 -11.55
C ASP A 243 17.72 12.70 -11.93
N LYS A 244 18.20 13.51 -12.86
CA LYS A 244 17.52 14.72 -13.37
C LYS A 244 16.22 14.43 -14.10
N GLN A 245 15.97 13.18 -14.44
CA GLN A 245 14.81 12.72 -15.19
C GLN A 245 14.02 11.66 -14.42
N LEU A 246 14.25 11.54 -13.10
CA LEU A 246 13.45 10.68 -12.24
C LEU A 246 12.09 11.28 -11.93
N PHE A 247 11.97 12.61 -11.87
CA PHE A 247 10.70 13.28 -11.58
C PHE A 247 10.00 12.71 -10.34
N GLY A 248 10.73 12.59 -9.22
CA GLY A 248 10.17 12.07 -7.97
C GLY A 248 9.93 10.57 -7.96
N HIS A 249 10.78 9.78 -8.62
CA HIS A 249 10.66 8.32 -8.68
C HIS A 249 11.98 7.62 -8.34
N LEU A 250 11.92 6.31 -8.09
CA LEU A 250 13.10 5.51 -7.74
C LEU A 250 13.65 4.68 -8.90
N THR A 251 14.95 4.42 -8.82
CA THR A 251 15.64 3.33 -9.53
C THR A 251 16.00 2.21 -8.56
N PRO A 252 16.42 1.02 -9.01
CA PRO A 252 16.96 -0.02 -8.15
C PRO A 252 18.08 0.46 -7.22
N HIS A 253 18.97 1.33 -7.72
CA HIS A 253 20.02 1.94 -6.90
C HIS A 253 19.43 2.76 -5.75
N TRP A 254 18.48 3.65 -6.06
CA TRP A 254 17.87 4.51 -5.05
C TRP A 254 17.02 3.75 -4.04
N LEU A 255 16.27 2.73 -4.47
CA LEU A 255 15.60 1.83 -3.52
C LEU A 255 16.59 1.21 -2.53
N MET A 256 17.72 0.68 -3.01
CA MET A 256 18.71 0.05 -2.13
C MET A 256 19.37 1.06 -1.19
N SER A 257 19.52 2.33 -1.60
CA SER A 257 20.00 3.41 -0.73
C SER A 257 19.00 3.70 0.40
N GLU A 258 17.71 3.84 0.06
CA GLU A 258 16.65 4.08 1.05
C GLU A 258 16.51 2.91 2.05
N LEU A 259 16.64 1.68 1.56
CA LEU A 259 16.64 0.50 2.45
C LEU A 259 17.88 0.44 3.36
N GLN A 260 19.03 0.97 2.93
CA GLN A 260 20.22 1.08 3.78
C GLN A 260 20.02 2.10 4.91
N ASP A 261 19.33 3.20 4.66
CA ASP A 261 18.96 4.15 5.70
C ASP A 261 18.00 3.50 6.72
N LEU A 262 16.97 2.81 6.24
CA LEU A 262 16.12 2.01 7.11
C LEU A 262 16.92 0.94 7.88
N ALA A 263 17.91 0.31 7.27
CA ALA A 263 18.81 -0.66 7.93
C ALA A 263 19.66 0.00 9.03
N ALA A 264 20.10 1.24 8.86
CA ALA A 264 20.85 1.96 9.88
C ALA A 264 20.01 2.21 11.14
N LEU A 265 18.69 2.42 10.98
CA LEU A 265 17.75 2.62 12.08
C LEU A 265 17.24 1.30 12.68
N SER A 266 16.97 0.30 11.83
CA SER A 266 16.35 -0.99 12.19
C SER A 266 17.35 -2.11 12.53
N GLY A 267 18.60 -2.00 12.09
CA GLY A 267 19.57 -3.08 12.03
C GLY A 267 19.36 -3.93 10.76
N ALA A 268 20.43 -4.23 10.03
CA ALA A 268 20.38 -4.96 8.77
C ALA A 268 19.68 -6.34 8.87
N ASP A 269 19.86 -7.04 10.00
CA ASP A 269 19.22 -8.33 10.24
C ASP A 269 17.69 -8.28 10.24
N ALA A 270 17.10 -7.12 10.58
CA ALA A 270 15.65 -6.94 10.57
C ALA A 270 15.06 -6.92 9.14
N LEU A 271 15.89 -6.61 8.14
CA LEU A 271 15.52 -6.58 6.72
C LEU A 271 15.81 -7.90 6.00
N ASN A 272 16.60 -8.79 6.59
CA ASN A 272 16.87 -10.09 5.98
C ASN A 272 15.56 -10.88 5.79
N ASN A 273 15.28 -11.26 4.54
CA ASN A 273 14.05 -11.94 4.12
C ASN A 273 12.75 -11.15 4.39
N PHE A 274 12.85 -9.85 4.70
CA PHE A 274 11.69 -8.97 4.86
C PHE A 274 11.03 -8.71 3.49
N PRO A 275 9.70 -8.87 3.35
CA PRO A 275 9.02 -8.65 2.07
C PRO A 275 9.03 -7.19 1.62
N VAL A 276 9.66 -6.94 0.47
CA VAL A 276 9.62 -5.65 -0.24
C VAL A 276 8.93 -5.86 -1.57
N VAL A 277 7.71 -5.35 -1.69
CA VAL A 277 6.86 -5.43 -2.88
C VAL A 277 7.18 -4.25 -3.79
N ILE A 278 7.66 -4.56 -4.99
CA ILE A 278 8.06 -3.57 -5.99
C ILE A 278 6.84 -3.13 -6.80
N THR A 279 6.43 -1.89 -6.65
CA THR A 279 5.23 -1.33 -7.30
C THR A 279 5.58 -0.35 -8.43
N HIS A 280 4.57 0.04 -9.21
CA HIS A 280 4.60 1.21 -10.11
C HIS A 280 5.74 1.25 -11.14
N ILE A 281 6.09 0.10 -11.73
CA ILE A 281 7.08 0.11 -12.82
C ILE A 281 6.49 0.84 -14.03
N LYS A 282 7.18 1.88 -14.54
CA LYS A 282 6.73 2.64 -15.72
C LYS A 282 7.04 1.92 -17.04
N PRO A 283 6.19 2.07 -18.07
CA PRO A 283 6.32 1.38 -19.36
C PRO A 283 7.51 1.89 -20.18
N GLY A 284 8.25 0.98 -20.83
CA GLY A 284 9.27 1.35 -21.82
C GLY A 284 10.26 0.24 -22.11
N GLY A 285 10.29 -0.24 -23.35
CA GLY A 285 11.22 -1.27 -23.82
C GLY A 285 11.25 -2.49 -22.89
N ASN A 286 12.45 -2.90 -22.47
CA ASN A 286 12.72 -4.00 -21.54
C ASN A 286 12.90 -3.53 -20.08
N ARG A 287 12.40 -2.34 -19.71
CA ARG A 287 12.69 -1.71 -18.42
C ARG A 287 12.31 -2.58 -17.23
N GLU A 288 11.13 -3.20 -17.24
CA GLU A 288 10.70 -4.06 -16.15
C GLU A 288 11.66 -5.24 -15.94
N GLN A 289 12.07 -5.89 -17.03
CA GLN A 289 13.05 -6.97 -16.97
C GLN A 289 14.39 -6.47 -16.42
N MET A 290 14.83 -5.27 -16.84
CA MET A 290 16.07 -4.65 -16.34
C MET A 290 16.00 -4.34 -14.85
N ILE A 291 14.91 -3.74 -14.37
CA ILE A 291 14.68 -3.46 -12.94
C ILE A 291 14.74 -4.75 -12.14
N HIS A 292 14.08 -5.83 -12.59
CA HIS A 292 14.12 -7.13 -11.91
C HIS A 292 15.55 -7.68 -11.82
N VAL A 293 16.32 -7.58 -12.90
CA VAL A 293 17.72 -8.05 -12.93
C VAL A 293 18.59 -7.19 -12.00
N GLN A 294 18.48 -5.87 -12.07
CA GLN A 294 19.28 -4.92 -11.29
C GLN A 294 19.01 -5.06 -9.78
N LEU A 295 17.74 -5.19 -9.37
CA LEU A 295 17.38 -5.43 -7.97
C LEU A 295 17.91 -6.76 -7.44
N LYS A 296 17.85 -7.83 -8.25
CA LYS A 296 18.39 -9.14 -7.86
C LYS A 296 19.91 -9.15 -7.80
N ALA A 297 20.57 -8.42 -8.71
CA ALA A 297 22.02 -8.33 -8.76
C ALA A 297 22.61 -7.52 -7.59
N ASN A 298 21.86 -6.54 -7.07
CA ASN A 298 22.28 -5.69 -5.96
C ASN A 298 21.23 -5.68 -4.84
N ASN A 299 21.24 -6.70 -3.99
CA ASN A 299 20.38 -6.83 -2.80
C ASN A 299 21.24 -7.14 -1.56
N PRO A 300 22.07 -6.20 -1.08
CA PRO A 300 23.02 -6.45 0.01
C PRO A 300 22.34 -6.72 1.36
N LEU A 301 21.09 -6.29 1.53
CA LEU A 301 20.30 -6.49 2.74
C LEU A 301 19.50 -7.80 2.72
N HIS A 302 19.61 -8.57 1.64
CA HIS A 302 18.90 -9.84 1.44
C HIS A 302 17.39 -9.73 1.69
N VAL A 303 16.77 -8.60 1.32
CA VAL A 303 15.31 -8.46 1.42
C VAL A 303 14.63 -9.45 0.47
N LYS A 304 13.41 -9.88 0.81
CA LYS A 304 12.61 -10.71 -0.07
C LYS A 304 11.90 -9.81 -1.09
N LEU A 305 12.48 -9.68 -2.28
CA LEU A 305 11.89 -8.96 -3.39
C LEU A 305 10.63 -9.69 -3.91
N VAL A 306 9.50 -9.00 -3.89
CA VAL A 306 8.20 -9.48 -4.39
C VAL A 306 7.78 -8.62 -5.58
N PHE A 307 7.56 -9.25 -6.73
CA PHE A 307 7.06 -8.58 -7.93
C PHE A 307 5.57 -8.93 -8.08
N PRO A 308 4.65 -8.00 -7.79
CA PRO A 308 3.22 -8.27 -7.80
C PRO A 308 2.71 -8.45 -9.23
N GLU A 309 1.70 -9.30 -9.37
CA GLU A 309 0.98 -9.51 -10.62
C GLU A 309 -0.48 -9.11 -10.40
N GLN A 310 -1.08 -8.47 -11.40
CA GLN A 310 -2.50 -8.09 -11.37
C GLN A 310 -3.38 -9.32 -11.16
N GLY A 311 -4.34 -9.24 -10.24
CA GLY A 311 -5.26 -10.35 -9.95
C GLY A 311 -4.60 -11.56 -9.27
N LYS A 312 -3.42 -11.40 -8.66
CA LYS A 312 -2.73 -12.46 -7.92
C LYS A 312 -2.66 -12.13 -6.42
N LEU A 313 -3.19 -13.01 -5.59
CA LEU A 313 -3.24 -12.83 -4.15
C LEU A 313 -1.83 -12.74 -3.54
N LEU A 314 -1.63 -11.73 -2.70
CA LEU A 314 -0.49 -11.61 -1.78
C LEU A 314 -0.97 -11.83 -0.34
N SER A 315 -0.14 -12.45 0.49
CA SER A 315 -0.45 -12.73 1.89
C SER A 315 0.78 -12.49 2.76
N PHE A 316 0.60 -11.75 3.85
CA PHE A 316 1.66 -11.33 4.77
C PHE A 316 1.20 -11.45 6.22
#